data_AF-A0A969RVK4-F1
#
_entry.id   AF-A0A969RVK4-F1
#
_cell.length_a   1.000
_cell.length_b   1.000
_cell.length_c   1.000
_cell.angle_alpha   90.00
_cell.angle_beta   90.00
_cell.angle_gamma   90.00
#
_symmetry.space_group_name_H-M   'P 1'
#
loop_
_entity.id
_entity.type
_entity.pdbx_description
1 polymer ?
#
loop_
_entity_poly.entity_id
_entity_poly.type
_entity_poly.pdbx_seq_one_letter_code
_entity_poly.pdbx_strand_id
1 'polypeptide(L)'
;MLDKLPVLNSKKNPIVACVIGLFFGSIGVGIYLQSFADFLIPLLVFIVLAVIIPGLGAVPGWIFAGLYGYFRVSNSNERLRL
;
A
#
# COMPACT_ATOMS: atom_id res chain seq x y z
N MET A 1 4.10 7.01 -10.44
CA MET A 1 3.92 7.56 -9.06
C MET A 1 4.83 6.86 -8.07
N LEU A 2 4.85 5.52 -8.06
CA LEU A 2 5.70 4.73 -7.15
C LEU A 2 7.21 4.96 -7.34
N ASP A 3 7.65 5.41 -8.52
CA ASP A 3 9.07 5.68 -8.82
C ASP A 3 9.61 6.94 -8.15
N LYS A 4 8.69 7.83 -7.75
CA LYS A 4 9.01 9.04 -6.98
C LYS A 4 9.16 8.74 -5.48
N LEU A 5 8.69 7.58 -5.02
CA LEU A 5 8.87 7.19 -3.62
C LEU A 5 10.31 6.71 -3.39
N PRO A 6 10.86 6.96 -2.20
CA PRO A 6 12.17 6.44 -1.83
C PRO A 6 12.14 4.91 -1.88
N VAL A 7 13.27 4.33 -2.22
CA VAL A 7 13.43 2.88 -2.21
C VAL A 7 13.30 2.38 -0.77
N LEU A 8 12.65 1.23 -0.55
CA LEU A 8 12.55 0.61 0.76
C LEU A 8 13.94 0.19 1.25
N ASN A 9 14.12 0.14 2.58
CA ASN A 9 15.42 -0.19 3.20
C ASN A 9 15.90 -1.62 2.88
N SER A 10 14.99 -2.52 2.51
CA SER A 10 15.30 -3.91 2.23
C SER A 10 14.31 -4.52 1.23
N LYS A 11 14.71 -5.62 0.59
CA LYS A 11 13.80 -6.41 -0.24
C LYS A 11 12.71 -7.02 0.64
N LYS A 12 11.46 -6.86 0.23
CA LYS A 12 10.28 -7.42 0.91
C LYS A 12 9.50 -8.33 -0.04
N ASN A 13 8.57 -9.13 0.48
CA ASN A 13 7.79 -10.03 -0.37
C ASN A 13 6.52 -9.31 -0.87
N PRO A 14 6.31 -9.17 -2.20
CA PRO A 14 5.14 -8.48 -2.75
C PRO A 14 3.81 -9.13 -2.36
N ILE A 15 3.76 -10.46 -2.30
CA ILE A 15 2.55 -11.21 -1.96
C ILE A 15 2.19 -10.96 -0.50
N VAL A 16 3.18 -10.95 0.41
CA VAL A 16 2.96 -10.63 1.83
C VAL A 16 2.45 -9.21 1.98
N ALA A 17 3.01 -8.24 1.25
CA ALA A 17 2.52 -6.85 1.26
C ALA A 17 1.07 -6.75 0.78
N CYS A 18 0.69 -7.52 -0.23
CA CYS A 18 -0.68 -7.59 -0.74
C CYS A 18 -1.65 -8.11 0.31
N VAL A 19 -1.34 -9.27 0.90
CA VAL A 19 -2.16 -9.89 1.94
C VAL A 19 -2.30 -8.95 3.14
N ILE A 20 -1.20 -8.36 3.60
CA ILE A 20 -1.23 -7.39 4.71
C ILE A 20 -2.12 -6.19 4.36
N GLY A 21 -2.01 -5.64 3.16
CA GLY A 21 -2.84 -4.51 2.73
C GLY A 21 -4.33 -4.86 2.61
N LEU A 22 -4.67 -6.07 2.15
CA LEU A 22 -6.07 -6.51 2.06
C LEU A 22 -6.73 -6.68 3.44
N PHE A 23 -6.03 -7.27 4.41
CA PHE A 23 -6.62 -7.59 5.72
C PHE A 23 -6.46 -6.47 6.75
N PHE A 24 -5.40 -5.67 6.66
CA PHE A 24 -5.07 -4.65 7.67
C PHE A 24 -5.05 -3.23 7.08
N GLY A 25 -5.40 -3.07 5.81
CA GLY A 25 -5.54 -1.77 5.15
C GLY A 25 -4.25 -0.94 5.14
N SER A 26 -4.40 0.38 5.23
CA SER A 26 -3.29 1.34 5.25
C SER A 26 -2.35 1.15 6.43
N ILE A 27 -2.88 0.75 7.60
CA ILE A 27 -2.09 0.53 8.82
C ILE A 27 -1.13 -0.64 8.60
N GLY A 28 -1.63 -1.75 8.07
CA GLY A 28 -0.81 -2.92 7.77
C GLY A 28 0.32 -2.61 6.80
N VAL A 29 0.00 -1.92 5.70
CA VAL A 29 0.99 -1.51 4.69
C VAL A 29 2.06 -0.61 5.33
N GLY A 30 1.64 0.41 6.09
CA GLY A 30 2.55 1.34 6.74
C GLY A 30 3.53 0.67 7.71
N ILE A 31 3.03 -0.26 8.53
CA ILE A 31 3.86 -1.03 9.47
C ILE A 31 4.80 -1.97 8.71
N TYR A 32 4.28 -2.73 7.74
CA TYR A 32 5.07 -3.71 7.01
C TYR A 32 6.19 -3.05 6.19
N LEU A 33 5.89 -1.92 5.55
CA LEU A 33 6.86 -1.16 4.76
C LEU A 33 7.72 -0.21 5.60
N GLN A 34 7.35 0.00 6.87
CA GLN A 34 8.02 0.92 7.81
C GLN A 34 8.11 2.35 7.27
N SER A 35 7.03 2.83 6.67
CA SER A 35 6.99 4.09 5.94
C SER A 35 5.68 4.82 6.17
N PHE A 36 5.78 6.06 6.64
CA PHE A 36 4.62 6.92 6.89
C PHE A 36 3.91 7.32 5.59
N ALA A 37 4.65 7.51 4.50
CA ALA A 37 4.06 7.79 3.18
C ALA A 37 3.22 6.59 2.69
N ASP A 38 3.71 5.38 2.93
CA ASP A 38 3.04 4.13 2.54
C ASP A 38 1.80 3.83 3.42
N PHE A 39 1.67 4.47 4.59
CA PHE A 39 0.42 4.53 5.37
C PHE A 39 -0.54 5.60 4.81
N LEU A 40 -0.04 6.80 4.53
CA LEU A 40 -0.89 7.94 4.19
C LEU A 40 -1.56 7.78 2.81
N ILE A 41 -0.85 7.24 1.82
CA ILE A 41 -1.38 7.11 0.44
C ILE A 41 -2.63 6.20 0.41
N PRO A 42 -2.62 4.95 0.92
CA PRO A 42 -3.81 4.11 0.94
C PRO A 42 -4.91 4.66 1.86
N LEU A 43 -4.56 5.34 2.95
CA LEU A 43 -5.54 5.96 3.84
C LEU A 43 -6.34 7.06 3.14
N LEU A 44 -5.66 7.94 2.40
CA LEU A 44 -6.33 9.02 1.67
C LEU A 44 -7.27 8.45 0.60
N VAL A 45 -6.84 7.42 -0.13
CA VAL A 45 -7.69 6.73 -1.11
C VAL A 45 -8.90 6.09 -0.43
N PHE A 46 -8.71 5.43 0.72
CA PHE A 46 -9.82 4.87 1.49
C PHE A 46 -10.83 5.94 1.91
N ILE A 47 -10.37 7.08 2.46
CA ILE A 47 -11.27 8.18 2.89
C ILE A 47 -12.05 8.73 1.69
N VAL A 48 -11.37 9.00 0.57
CA VAL A 48 -12.00 9.50 -0.65
C VAL A 48 -13.08 8.53 -1.14
N LEU A 49 -12.78 7.24 -1.20
CA LEU A 49 -13.74 6.22 -1.63
C LEU A 49 -14.91 6.07 -0.66
N ALA A 50 -14.66 6.13 0.65
CA ALA A 50 -15.71 6.06 1.67
C ALA A 50 -16.68 7.25 1.60
N VAL A 51 -16.20 8.44 1.22
CA VAL A 51 -17.02 9.64 1.05
C VAL A 51 -17.82 9.59 -0.26
N ILE A 52 -17.19 9.19 -1.38
CA ILE A 52 -17.83 9.17 -2.70
C ILE A 52 -18.85 8.03 -2.83
N ILE A 53 -18.60 6.90 -2.15
CA ILE A 53 -19.45 5.71 -2.23
C ILE A 53 -19.91 5.33 -0.81
N PRO A 54 -20.93 6.02 -0.27
CA PRO A 54 -21.47 5.72 1.04
C PRO A 54 -21.87 4.25 1.18
N GLY A 55 -21.44 3.59 2.26
CA GLY A 55 -21.77 2.20 2.57
C GLY A 55 -20.95 1.13 1.84
N LEU A 56 -20.30 1.44 0.72
CA LEU A 56 -19.50 0.46 -0.05
C LEU A 56 -18.03 0.85 -0.25
N GLY A 57 -17.67 2.12 -0.08
CA GLY A 57 -16.32 2.64 -0.37
C GLY A 57 -15.18 2.02 0.43
N ALA A 58 -15.49 1.36 1.55
CA ALA A 58 -14.50 0.66 2.37
C ALA A 58 -13.87 -0.54 1.65
N VAL A 59 -14.68 -1.32 0.90
CA VAL A 59 -14.23 -2.51 0.18
C VAL A 59 -13.19 -2.17 -0.92
N PRO A 60 -13.44 -1.26 -1.86
CA PRO A 60 -12.43 -0.88 -2.85
C PRO A 60 -11.22 -0.20 -2.21
N GLY A 61 -11.38 0.47 -1.05
CA GLY A 61 -10.25 1.01 -0.29
C GLY A 61 -9.30 -0.07 0.25
N TRP A 62 -9.84 -1.19 0.76
CA TRP A 62 -9.02 -2.33 1.19
C TRP A 62 -8.35 -3.06 0.02
N ILE A 63 -9.08 -3.25 -1.09
CA ILE A 63 -8.51 -3.82 -2.32
C ILE A 63 -7.36 -2.95 -2.82
N PHE A 64 -7.55 -1.62 -2.82
CA PHE A 64 -6.51 -0.67 -3.18
C PHE A 64 -5.28 -0.79 -2.27
N ALA A 65 -5.44 -0.90 -0.95
CA ALA A 65 -4.31 -1.06 -0.03
C ALA A 65 -3.48 -2.32 -0.32
N GLY A 66 -4.14 -3.44 -0.62
CA GLY A 66 -3.47 -4.67 -1.06
C GLY A 66 -2.66 -4.51 -2.35
N LEU A 67 -3.32 -4.01 -3.40
CA LEU A 67 -2.66 -3.78 -4.69
C LEU A 67 -1.51 -2.77 -4.58
N TYR A 68 -1.72 -1.69 -3.83
CA TYR A 68 -0.69 -0.70 -3.52
C TYR A 68 0.53 -1.36 -2.89
N GLY A 69 0.34 -2.17 -1.84
CA GLY A 69 1.42 -2.90 -1.17
C GLY A 69 2.21 -3.80 -2.14
N TYR A 70 1.51 -4.56 -3.00
CA TYR A 70 2.13 -5.40 -4.02
C TYR A 70 3.02 -4.59 -4.96
N PHE A 71 2.45 -3.59 -5.64
CA PHE A 71 3.19 -2.80 -6.64
C PHE A 71 4.32 -1.99 -6.02
N ARG A 72 4.11 -1.47 -4.80
CA ARG A 72 5.12 -0.71 -4.05
C ARG A 72 6.35 -1.54 -3.75
N VAL A 73 6.16 -2.79 -3.33
CA VAL A 73 7.27 -3.72 -3.04
C VAL A 73 7.94 -4.20 -4.32
N SER A 74 7.19 -4.57 -5.36
CA SER A 74 7.75 -4.98 -6.64
C SER A 74 8.65 -3.89 -7.24
N ASN A 75 8.15 -2.65 -7.32
CA ASN A 75 8.92 -1.51 -7.82
C ASN A 75 10.17 -1.24 -6.97
N SER A 76 10.05 -1.33 -5.65
CA SER A 76 11.21 -1.15 -4.76
C SER A 76 12.26 -2.23 -4.95
N ASN A 77 11.84 -3.49 -5.08
CA ASN A 77 12.74 -4.63 -5.22
C ASN A 77 13.52 -4.61 -6.53
N GLU A 78 12.90 -4.11 -7.61
CA GLU A 78 13.54 -3.89 -8.90
C GLU A 78 14.64 -2.84 -8.80
N ARG A 79 14.37 -1.74 -8.10
CA ARG A 79 15.32 -0.63 -7.90
C ARG A 79 16.41 -0.93 -6.85
N LEU A 80 16.17 -1.89 -5.95
CA LEU A 80 17.16 -2.39 -4.98
C LEU A 80 18.20 -3.35 -5.60
N ARG A 81 18.09 -3.69 -6.88
CA ARG A 81 19.12 -4.49 -7.57
C ARG A 81 20.39 -3.63 -7.76
N LEU A 82 21.21 -3.57 -6.71
CA LEU A 82 22.66 -3.58 -6.83
C LEU A 82 23.09 -4.96 -7.37
#